data_AF-A0A1V1PAH8-F1
#
_entry.id   AF-A0A1V1PAH8-F1
#
_cell.length_a   1.000
_cell.length_b   1.000
_cell.length_c   1.000
_cell.angle_alpha   90.00
_cell.angle_beta   90.00
_cell.angle_gamma   90.00
#
_symmetry.space_group_name_H-M   'P 1'
#
loop_
_entity.id
_entity.type
_entity.pdbx_description
1 polymer ?
#
loop_
_entity_poly.entity_id
_entity_poly.type
_entity_poly.pdbx_seq_one_letter_code
_entity_poly.pdbx_strand_id
1 'polypeptide(L)' 'MESQLPQNILKRYQYLIKVANGVAVGFVEKGTCSACHTIIPPQYVIELRKSIDIQYCMTCQRFLIWRNEDK' A
#
# COMPACT_ATOMS: atom_id res chain seq x y z
N MET A 1 7.67 4.96 21.51
CA MET A 1 6.53 4.49 20.68
C MET A 1 6.96 3.87 19.35
N GLU A 2 8.24 3.86 18.98
CA GLU A 2 8.70 3.37 17.66
C GLU A 2 9.02 1.86 17.59
N SER A 3 8.87 1.13 18.70
CA SER A 3 9.45 -0.22 18.86
C SER A 3 8.54 -1.39 18.44
N GLN A 4 7.42 -1.14 17.76
CA GLN A 4 6.48 -2.20 17.36
C GLN A 4 6.43 -2.48 15.86
N LEU A 5 7.07 -1.66 15.01
CA LEU A 5 7.13 -1.94 13.58
C LEU A 5 8.37 -2.79 13.23
N PRO A 6 8.23 -3.87 12.46
CA PRO A 6 9.38 -4.62 11.95
C PRO A 6 10.34 -3.70 11.18
N GLN A 7 11.65 -3.82 11.45
CA GLN A 7 12.68 -2.95 10.87
C GLN A 7 12.67 -2.94 9.33
N ASN A 8 12.31 -4.05 8.69
CA ASN A 8 12.17 -4.15 7.24
C ASN A 8 11.05 -3.25 6.70
N ILE A 9 9.91 -3.16 7.40
CA ILE A 9 8.80 -2.28 7.03
C ILE A 9 9.21 -0.83 7.21
N LEU A 10 9.85 -0.49 8.33
CA LEU A 10 10.30 0.87 8.63
C LEU A 10 11.31 1.37 7.57
N LYS A 11 12.32 0.56 7.23
CA LYS A 11 13.31 0.91 6.19
C LYS A 11 12.65 1.16 4.85
N ARG A 12 11.69 0.32 4.46
CA ARG A 12 11.00 0.45 3.18
C ARG A 12 10.07 1.65 3.13
N TYR A 13 9.38 1.93 4.23
CA TYR A 13 8.57 3.13 4.40
C TYR A 13 9.41 4.41 4.27
N GLN A 14 10.54 4.48 4.99
CA GLN A 14 11.46 5.61 4.90
C GLN A 14 12.04 5.80 3.49
N TYR A 15 12.39 4.70 2.81
CA TYR A 15 12.84 4.76 1.42
C TYR A 15 11.76 5.33 0.51
N LEU A 16 10.53 4.80 0.58
CA LEU A 16 9.41 5.26 -0.24
C LEU A 16 9.07 6.73 0.01
N ILE A 17 9.08 7.22 1.26
CA ILE A 17 8.89 8.65 1.54
C ILE A 17 9.91 9.51 0.79
N LYS A 18 11.19 9.08 0.76
CA LYS A 18 12.27 9.83 0.11
C LYS A 18 12.13 9.83 -1.42
N VAL A 19 11.81 8.68 -2.02
CA VAL A 19 11.81 8.54 -3.49
C VAL A 19 10.46 8.84 -4.13
N ALA A 20 9.38 8.86 -3.35
CA ALA A 20 8.01 8.87 -3.86
C ALA A 20 7.23 10.12 -3.42
N ASN A 21 7.93 11.26 -3.36
CA ASN A 21 7.42 12.60 -2.97
C ASN A 21 6.63 12.61 -1.66
N GLY A 22 7.12 11.89 -0.64
CA GLY A 22 6.48 11.84 0.68
C GLY A 22 5.31 10.86 0.81
N VAL A 23 4.93 10.17 -0.27
CA VAL A 23 3.81 9.21 -0.26
C VAL A 23 4.34 7.77 -0.26
N ALA A 24 4.41 7.14 0.91
CA ALA A 24 4.79 5.72 1.01
C ALA A 24 3.60 4.75 0.96
N VAL A 25 2.40 5.23 1.28
CA VAL A 25 1.17 4.43 1.36
C VAL A 25 0.20 4.94 0.30
N GLY A 26 -0.34 4.03 -0.49
CA GLY A 26 -1.44 4.28 -1.43
C GLY A 26 -2.68 3.52 -1.02
N PHE A 27 -3.84 4.01 -1.45
CA PHE A 27 -5.12 3.35 -1.27
C PHE A 27 -5.56 2.69 -2.57
N VAL A 28 -6.37 1.64 -2.46
CA VAL A 28 -7.07 1.08 -3.62
C VAL A 28 -8.43 1.77 -3.73
N GLU A 29 -8.59 2.58 -4.77
CA GLU A 29 -9.85 3.29 -5.05
C GLU A 29 -10.37 2.85 -6.41
N LYS A 30 -11.60 2.30 -6.44
CA LYS A 30 -12.26 1.82 -7.68
C LYS A 30 -11.38 0.87 -8.52
N GLY A 31 -10.52 0.07 -7.88
CA GLY A 31 -9.60 -0.85 -8.56
C GLY A 31 -8.33 -0.20 -9.09
N THR A 32 -8.00 1.02 -8.65
CA THR A 32 -6.77 1.73 -9.02
C THR A 32 -5.95 2.11 -7.80
N CYS A 33 -4.63 2.26 -7.95
CA CYS A 33 -3.77 2.78 -6.89
C CYS A 33 -3.90 4.31 -6.84
N SER A 34 -4.28 4.88 -5.70
CA SER A 34 -4.42 6.34 -5.54
C SER A 34 -3.10 7.13 -5.70
N ALA A 35 -1.94 6.46 -5.61
CA ALA A 35 -0.64 7.11 -5.66
C ALA A 35 0.01 7.12 -7.06
N CYS A 36 -0.16 6.06 -7.85
CA CYS A 36 0.39 5.99 -9.22
C CYS A 36 -0.68 5.86 -10.30
N HIS A 37 -1.97 5.82 -9.92
CA HIS A 37 -3.13 5.72 -10.81
C HIS A 37 -3.13 4.51 -11.75
N THR A 38 -2.30 3.50 -11.45
CA THR A 38 -2.29 2.25 -12.20
C THR A 38 -3.52 1.42 -11.86
N ILE A 39 -4.00 0.66 -12.85
CA ILE A 39 -5.07 -0.32 -12.65
C ILE A 39 -4.50 -1.51 -11.90
N ILE A 40 -5.19 -1.90 -10.82
CA ILE A 40 -4.83 -3.06 -10.02
C ILE A 40 -5.64 -4.25 -10.54
N PRO A 41 -4.99 -5.40 -10.84
CA PRO A 41 -5.69 -6.59 -11.32
C PRO A 41 -6.80 -7.00 -10.35
N PRO A 42 -8.00 -7.40 -10.84
CA PRO A 42 -9.14 -7.72 -9.98
C PRO A 42 -8.86 -8.88 -9.03
N GLN A 43 -8.06 -9.88 -9.44
CA GLN A 43 -7.60 -10.96 -8.57
C GLN A 43 -6.80 -10.43 -7.38
N TYR A 44 -5.89 -9.49 -7.65
CA TYR A 44 -5.10 -8.84 -6.60
C TYR A 44 -5.97 -7.99 -5.67
N VAL A 45 -6.99 -7.29 -6.19
CA VAL A 45 -7.95 -6.56 -5.34
C VAL A 45 -8.73 -7.51 -4.42
N ILE A 46 -9.13 -8.68 -4.91
CA ILE A 46 -9.81 -9.69 -4.11
C ILE A 46 -8.90 -10.22 -2.98
N GLU A 47 -7.64 -10.52 -3.30
CA GLU A 47 -6.64 -10.91 -2.30
C GLU A 47 -6.43 -9.81 -1.27
N LEU A 48 -6.26 -8.57 -1.71
CA LEU A 48 -6.01 -7.41 -0.85
C LEU A 48 -7.18 -7.10 0.10
N ARG A 49 -8.42 -7.42 -0.30
CA ARG A 49 -9.61 -7.35 0.58
C ARG A 49 -9.69 -8.48 1.60
N LYS A 50 -9.12 -9.65 1.30
CA LYS A 50 -9.19 -10.85 2.15
C LYS A 50 -7.96 -11.04 3.03
N SER A 51 -6.81 -10.52 2.59
CA SER A 51 -5.52 -10.71 3.25
C SER A 51 -5.37 -9.75 4.41
N ILE A 52 -4.89 -10.25 5.54
CA ILE A 52 -4.44 -9.45 6.67
C ILE A 52 -2.97 -9.00 6.46
N ASP A 53 -2.32 -9.55 5.43
CA ASP A 53 -0.93 -9.25 5.07
C ASP A 53 -0.74 -7.91 4.38
N ILE A 54 0.47 -7.38 4.53
CA ILE A 54 0.91 -6.14 3.88
C ILE A 54 1.08 -6.39 2.38
N GLN A 55 0.22 -5.74 1.58
CA GLN A 55 0.27 -5.77 0.12
C GLN A 55 0.97 -4.55 -0.46
N TYR A 56 1.48 -4.67 -1.68
CA TYR A 56 2.23 -3.62 -2.37
C TYR A 56 1.69 -3.38 -3.77
N CYS A 57 1.76 -2.14 -4.24
CA CYS A 57 1.45 -1.86 -5.63
C CYS A 57 2.47 -2.53 -6.55
N MET A 58 2.01 -3.36 -7.49
CA MET A 58 2.86 -4.04 -8.47
C MET A 58 3.69 -3.06 -9.33
N THR A 59 3.21 -1.82 -9.51
CA THR A 59 3.87 -0.80 -10.33
C THR A 59 4.79 0.12 -9.52
N CYS A 60 4.27 0.76 -8.46
CA CYS A 60 5.04 1.74 -7.69
C CYS A 60 5.62 1.20 -6.38
N GLN A 61 5.35 -0.06 -6.04
CA GLN A 61 5.83 -0.76 -4.83
C GLN A 61 5.46 -0.10 -3.49
N ARG A 62 4.56 0.89 -3.51
CA ARG A 62 4.00 1.50 -2.29
C ARG A 62 3.13 0.51 -1.55
N PHE A 63 3.07 0.67 -0.23
CA PHE A 63 2.15 -0.09 0.61
C PHE A 63 0.72 0.21 0.16
N LEU A 64 -0.04 -0.83 -0.17
CA LEU A 64 -1.44 -0.69 -0.53
C LEU A 64 -2.31 -1.03 0.67
N ILE A 65 -3.16 -0.08 1.04
CA ILE A 65 -4.18 -0.28 2.07
C ILE A 65 -5.54 -0.31 1.40
N TRP A 66 -6.32 -1.34 1.71
CA TRP A 66 -7.74 -1.34 1.44
C TRP A 66 -8.42 -0.46 2.49
N ARG A 67 -9.00 0.67 2.05
CA ARG A 67 -9.87 1.44 2.93
C ARG A 67 -11.22 0.74 2.93
N ASN A 68 -11.48 -0.09 3.94
CA ASN A 68 -12.84 -0.50 4.23
C ASN A 68 -13.62 0.78 4.55
N GLU A 69 -14.64 1.07 3.76
CA GLU A 69 -15.69 2.02 4.14
C GLU A 69 -16.60 1.35 5.18
N ASP A 70 -16.03 0.92 6.31
CA ASP A 70 -16.83 0.54 7.46
C ASP A 70 -17.33 1.86 8.08
N LYS A 71 -18.57 2.21 7.74
CA LYS A 71 -19.38 3.23 8.41
C LYS A 71 -19.76 2.79 9.81
#